data_AF-F4BTU9-F1
#
_entry.id   AF-F4BTU9-F1
#
_cell.length_a   1.000
_cell.length_b   1.000
_cell.length_c   1.000
_cell.angle_alpha   90.00
_cell.angle_beta   90.00
_cell.angle_gamma   90.00
#
_symmetry.space_group_name_H-M   'P 1'
#
loop_
_entity.id
_entity.type
_entity.pdbx_description
1 polymer ?
#
loop_
_entity_poly.entity_id
_entity_poly.type
_entity_poly.pdbx_seq_one_letter_code
_entity_poly.pdbx_strand_id
1 'polypeptide(L)'
;MKYKWMLAIIKGDAMRSMRRIWLIFLIILITGICAAQVPDLVGYWAGSAPAYFIEDGAHDLVEDDRIVLAVVEQTDRLFTGNITFMRDGEEVVEAFAGAISADNKTLYIAESNGYGFGTIISENEFEMFYLEHGTPAIAAIDQFHRIKA
;
A
#
# COMPACT_ATOMS: atom_id res chain seq x y z
N MET A 1 -4.16 -69.26 -12.07
CA MET A 1 -3.35 -68.21 -12.77
C MET A 1 -4.17 -66.96 -13.14
N LYS A 2 -5.40 -67.08 -13.68
CA LYS A 2 -6.24 -65.93 -14.10
C LYS A 2 -6.51 -64.84 -13.04
N TYR A 3 -6.73 -65.21 -11.78
CA TYR A 3 -7.02 -64.25 -10.70
C TYR A 3 -5.85 -63.29 -10.37
N LYS A 4 -4.60 -63.70 -10.57
CA LYS A 4 -3.41 -62.90 -10.26
C LYS A 4 -3.22 -61.75 -11.25
N TRP A 5 -3.60 -61.95 -12.51
CA TRP A 5 -3.57 -60.95 -13.58
C TRP A 5 -4.66 -59.89 -13.40
N MET A 6 -5.87 -60.33 -13.03
CA MET A 6 -7.00 -59.45 -12.78
C MET A 6 -6.71 -58.49 -11.61
N LEU A 7 -6.09 -58.97 -10.52
CA LEU A 7 -5.72 -58.15 -9.37
C LEU A 7 -4.64 -57.10 -9.70
N ALA A 8 -3.71 -57.42 -10.61
CA ALA A 8 -2.65 -56.50 -11.04
C ALA A 8 -3.21 -55.34 -11.89
N ILE A 9 -4.18 -55.62 -12.76
CA ILE A 9 -4.86 -54.61 -13.59
C ILE A 9 -5.63 -53.63 -12.69
N ILE A 10 -6.42 -54.14 -11.74
CA ILE A 10 -7.20 -53.32 -10.79
C ILE A 10 -6.29 -52.40 -9.97
N LYS A 11 -5.13 -52.91 -9.50
CA LYS A 11 -4.14 -52.09 -8.77
C LYS A 11 -3.52 -51.01 -9.63
N GLY A 12 -3.23 -51.29 -10.90
CA GLY A 12 -2.67 -50.33 -11.85
C GLY A 12 -3.62 -49.17 -12.15
N ASP A 13 -4.91 -49.49 -12.37
CA ASP A 13 -5.94 -48.48 -12.60
C ASP A 13 -6.25 -47.65 -11.34
N ALA A 14 -6.30 -48.29 -10.17
CA ALA A 14 -6.44 -47.59 -8.90
C ALA A 14 -5.28 -46.60 -8.67
N MET A 15 -4.04 -47.00 -8.96
CA MET A 15 -2.86 -46.15 -8.79
C MET A 15 -2.82 -44.99 -9.80
N ARG A 16 -3.26 -45.22 -11.05
CA ARG A 16 -3.45 -44.15 -12.06
C ARG A 16 -4.56 -43.17 -11.66
N SER A 17 -5.65 -43.67 -11.11
CA SER A 17 -6.76 -42.86 -10.60
C SER A 17 -6.32 -42.01 -9.40
N MET A 18 -5.64 -42.62 -8.42
CA MET A 18 -5.09 -41.93 -7.25
C MET A 18 -4.10 -40.83 -7.65
N ARG A 19 -3.22 -41.10 -8.63
CA ARG A 19 -2.29 -40.09 -9.16
C ARG A 19 -3.01 -38.92 -9.82
N ARG A 20 -4.10 -39.16 -10.54
CA ARG A 20 -4.94 -38.09 -11.13
C ARG A 20 -5.61 -37.24 -10.03
N ILE A 21 -6.14 -37.89 -8.99
CA ILE A 21 -6.74 -37.20 -7.83
C ILE A 21 -5.70 -36.34 -7.12
N TRP A 22 -4.49 -36.87 -6.89
CA TRP A 22 -3.38 -36.13 -6.28
C TRP A 22 -2.91 -34.95 -7.13
N LEU A 23 -2.86 -35.09 -8.46
CA LEU A 23 -2.54 -33.99 -9.38
C LEU A 23 -3.60 -32.88 -9.33
N ILE A 24 -4.89 -33.22 -9.26
CA ILE A 24 -5.98 -32.25 -9.10
C ILE A 24 -5.87 -31.54 -7.75
N PHE A 25 -5.59 -32.27 -6.68
CA PHE A 25 -5.37 -31.68 -5.35
C PHE A 25 -4.18 -30.72 -5.33
N LEU A 26 -3.10 -31.06 -6.03
CA LEU A 26 -1.93 -30.19 -6.19
C LEU A 26 -2.28 -28.90 -6.96
N ILE A 27 -3.11 -28.97 -8.00
CA ILE A 27 -3.57 -27.79 -8.76
C ILE A 27 -4.41 -26.86 -7.87
N ILE A 28 -5.28 -27.42 -7.02
CA ILE A 28 -6.13 -26.64 -6.09
C ILE A 28 -5.28 -25.96 -4.99
N LEU A 29 -4.17 -26.58 -4.58
CA LEU A 29 -3.25 -25.96 -3.61
C LEU A 29 -2.49 -24.76 -4.20
N ILE A 30 -2.32 -24.69 -5.53
CA ILE A 30 -1.60 -23.58 -6.19
C ILE A 30 -2.53 -22.40 -6.50
N THR A 31 -3.86 -22.60 -6.56
CA THR A 31 -4.84 -21.53 -6.80
C THR A 31 -5.01 -20.54 -5.64
N GLY A 32 -4.21 -20.67 -4.58
CA GLY A 32 -4.27 -19.82 -3.38
C GLY A 32 -3.34 -18.60 -3.38
N ILE A 33 -2.79 -18.16 -4.52
CA ILE A 33 -2.19 -16.82 -4.61
C ILE A 33 -3.35 -15.83 -4.73
N CYS A 34 -3.96 -15.49 -3.61
CA CYS A 34 -4.83 -14.32 -3.53
C CYS A 34 -3.95 -13.11 -3.80
N ALA A 35 -4.00 -12.56 -5.02
CA ALA A 35 -3.43 -11.24 -5.26
C ALA A 35 -4.07 -10.31 -4.22
N ALA A 36 -3.25 -9.66 -3.40
CA ALA A 36 -3.77 -8.70 -2.43
C ALA A 36 -4.67 -7.71 -3.19
N GLN A 37 -5.90 -7.51 -2.74
CA GLN A 37 -6.77 -6.51 -3.36
C GLN A 37 -6.10 -5.14 -3.23
N VAL A 38 -6.21 -4.30 -4.25
CA VAL A 38 -5.68 -2.93 -4.20
C VAL A 38 -6.37 -2.19 -3.05
N PRO A 39 -5.63 -1.61 -2.09
CA PRO A 39 -6.20 -0.92 -0.95
C PRO A 39 -7.00 0.30 -1.41
N ASP A 40 -8.15 0.53 -0.78
CA ASP A 40 -8.94 1.75 -1.00
C ASP A 40 -8.44 2.87 -0.07
N LEU A 41 -7.83 3.89 -0.67
CA LEU A 41 -7.29 5.03 0.05
C LEU A 41 -8.27 6.21 0.13
N VAL A 42 -9.41 6.16 -0.57
CA VAL A 42 -10.38 7.27 -0.62
C VAL A 42 -10.82 7.65 0.79
N GLY A 43 -10.83 8.95 1.07
CA GLY A 43 -11.21 9.51 2.37
C GLY A 43 -10.18 10.49 2.93
N TYR A 44 -10.36 10.82 4.19
CA TYR A 44 -9.56 11.80 4.91
C TYR A 44 -8.62 11.12 5.90
N TRP A 45 -7.41 11.64 5.97
CA TRP A 45 -6.34 11.11 6.79
C TRP A 45 -5.68 12.24 7.57
N ALA A 46 -5.62 12.11 8.88
CA ALA A 46 -4.90 13.03 9.75
C ALA A 46 -3.48 12.52 9.95
N GLY A 47 -2.48 13.38 9.80
CA GLY A 47 -1.09 13.02 10.02
C GLY A 47 -0.29 14.00 10.87
N SER A 48 0.82 13.50 11.41
CA SER A 48 1.93 14.29 11.97
C SER A 48 3.05 14.42 10.95
N ALA A 49 3.95 15.39 11.11
CA ALA A 49 5.08 15.61 10.20
C ALA A 49 6.31 16.20 10.90
N PRO A 50 6.98 15.45 11.79
CA PRO A 50 8.34 15.80 12.22
C PRO A 50 9.25 15.88 10.99
N ALA A 51 10.03 16.94 10.88
CA ALA A 51 10.94 17.13 9.75
C ALA A 51 12.30 17.68 10.12
N TYR A 52 13.18 17.64 9.13
CA TYR A 52 14.52 18.17 9.21
C TYR A 52 14.75 19.08 8.02
N PHE A 53 15.17 20.31 8.32
CA PHE A 53 15.58 21.31 7.35
C PHE A 53 17.11 21.36 7.32
N ILE A 54 17.70 21.41 6.12
CA ILE A 54 19.17 21.47 6.00
C ILE A 54 19.78 22.66 6.74
N GLU A 55 19.12 23.82 6.75
CA GLU A 55 19.69 25.06 7.27
C GLU A 55 19.33 25.30 8.75
N ASP A 56 18.15 24.85 9.18
CA ASP A 56 17.60 25.19 10.50
C ASP A 56 17.54 24.01 11.48
N GLY A 57 17.78 22.78 11.02
CA GLY A 57 17.83 21.59 11.87
C GLY A 57 16.48 20.86 11.98
N ALA A 58 16.27 20.13 13.07
CA ALA A 58 15.01 19.42 13.31
C ALA A 58 13.91 20.39 13.73
N HIS A 59 12.78 20.33 13.04
CA HIS A 59 11.57 21.08 13.34
C HIS A 59 10.37 20.15 13.24
N ASP A 60 9.42 20.29 14.15
CA ASP A 60 8.07 19.81 13.85
C ASP A 60 7.46 20.81 12.87
N LEU A 61 7.14 20.37 11.64
CA LEU A 61 6.67 21.26 10.56
C LEU A 61 5.36 21.97 10.86
N VAL A 62 4.70 21.62 11.95
CA VAL A 62 3.33 22.03 12.24
C VAL A 62 3.24 22.39 13.71
N GLU A 63 3.27 23.69 14.03
CA GLU A 63 2.62 24.18 15.24
C GLU A 63 1.10 23.93 15.09
N ASP A 64 0.45 23.37 16.11
CA ASP A 64 -0.99 23.03 16.18
C ASP A 64 -1.50 21.77 15.41
N ASP A 65 -0.65 20.77 15.21
CA ASP A 65 -1.07 19.34 15.15
C ASP A 65 -2.23 18.99 14.20
N ARG A 66 -1.99 19.00 12.87
CA ARG A 66 -2.45 17.97 11.90
C ARG A 66 -2.17 18.40 10.46
N ILE A 67 -1.46 17.56 9.70
CA ILE A 67 -1.61 17.51 8.25
C ILE A 67 -2.90 16.76 7.93
N VAL A 68 -3.68 17.21 6.96
CA VAL A 68 -4.81 16.46 6.43
C VAL A 68 -4.54 16.07 4.99
N LEU A 69 -4.43 14.78 4.73
CA LEU A 69 -4.43 14.23 3.37
C LEU A 69 -5.84 13.80 3.01
N ALA A 70 -6.42 14.41 1.97
CA ALA A 70 -7.70 14.04 1.42
C ALA A 70 -7.50 13.31 0.09
N VAL A 71 -7.72 12.00 0.06
CA VAL A 71 -7.76 11.24 -1.19
C VAL A 71 -9.17 11.33 -1.76
N VAL A 72 -9.31 12.05 -2.87
CA VAL A 72 -10.60 12.44 -3.44
C VAL A 72 -11.08 11.43 -4.48
N GLU A 73 -10.16 10.91 -5.28
CA GLU A 73 -10.45 9.94 -6.33
C GLU A 73 -9.37 8.86 -6.36
N GLN A 74 -9.80 7.62 -6.57
CA GLN A 74 -8.92 6.48 -6.82
C GLN A 74 -9.51 5.62 -7.94
N THR A 75 -8.70 5.36 -8.97
CA THR A 75 -8.97 4.40 -10.03
C THR A 75 -7.89 3.34 -10.03
N ASP A 76 -8.23 2.14 -9.55
CA ASP A 76 -7.28 1.05 -9.33
C ASP A 76 -6.09 1.52 -8.47
N ARG A 77 -4.87 1.47 -9.01
CA ARG A 77 -3.63 1.84 -8.32
C ARG A 77 -3.23 3.31 -8.49
N LEU A 78 -4.07 4.13 -9.15
CA LEU A 78 -3.83 5.56 -9.33
C LEU A 78 -4.84 6.36 -8.50
N PHE A 79 -4.38 7.41 -7.84
CA PHE A 79 -5.23 8.24 -7.00
C PHE A 79 -4.79 9.71 -7.02
N THR A 80 -5.66 10.60 -6.59
CA THR A 80 -5.38 12.04 -6.49
C THR A 80 -6.14 12.65 -5.32
N GLY A 81 -5.69 13.80 -4.87
CA GLY A 81 -6.22 14.44 -3.69
C GLY A 81 -5.53 15.76 -3.39
N ASN A 82 -5.77 16.25 -2.17
CA ASN A 82 -5.14 17.44 -1.64
C ASN A 82 -4.51 17.17 -0.28
N ILE A 83 -3.42 17.85 0.01
CA ILE A 83 -2.81 17.94 1.33
C ILE A 83 -3.08 19.34 1.90
N THR A 84 -3.48 19.39 3.16
CA THR A 84 -3.76 20.65 3.89
C THR A 84 -2.88 20.70 5.13
N PHE A 85 -2.18 21.81 5.31
CA PHE A 85 -1.27 22.05 6.42
C PHE A 85 -1.17 23.55 6.72
N MET A 86 -0.63 23.90 7.89
CA MET A 86 -0.38 25.29 8.28
C MET A 86 1.06 25.68 7.94
N ARG A 87 1.26 26.85 7.32
CA ARG A 87 2.58 27.45 7.08
C ARG A 87 2.49 28.94 7.42
N ASP A 88 3.37 29.41 8.29
CA ASP A 88 3.41 30.82 8.75
C ASP A 88 2.05 31.35 9.28
N GLY A 89 1.24 30.47 9.89
CA GLY A 89 -0.09 30.79 10.42
C GLY A 89 -1.22 30.84 9.38
N GLU A 90 -0.94 30.50 8.12
CA GLU A 90 -1.93 30.39 7.05
C GLU A 90 -2.17 28.93 6.65
N GLU A 91 -3.42 28.59 6.31
CA GLU A 91 -3.77 27.28 5.76
C GLU A 91 -3.33 27.22 4.29
N VAL A 92 -2.49 26.23 3.98
CA VAL A 92 -2.03 25.93 2.64
C VAL A 92 -2.70 24.64 2.17
N VAL A 93 -3.18 24.65 0.92
CA VAL A 93 -3.76 23.49 0.26
C VAL A 93 -3.00 23.23 -1.03
N GLU A 94 -2.40 22.05 -1.13
CA GLU A 94 -1.67 21.62 -2.34
C GLU A 94 -2.31 20.36 -2.93
N ALA A 95 -2.42 20.33 -4.25
CA ALA A 95 -2.92 19.16 -4.96
C ALA A 95 -1.79 18.16 -5.21
N PHE A 96 -2.13 16.87 -5.23
CA PHE A 96 -1.17 15.81 -5.50
C PHE A 96 -1.72 14.73 -6.45
N ALA A 97 -0.80 14.03 -7.10
CA ALA A 97 -1.08 12.79 -7.84
C ALA A 97 -0.32 11.63 -7.19
N GLY A 98 -0.97 10.47 -7.06
CA GLY A 98 -0.42 9.32 -6.36
C GLY A 98 -0.58 7.99 -7.10
N ALA A 99 0.29 7.04 -6.76
CA ALA A 99 0.25 5.68 -7.28
C ALA A 99 0.62 4.64 -6.21
N ILE A 100 -0.07 3.50 -6.23
CA ILE A 100 0.21 2.32 -5.40
C ILE A 100 1.08 1.36 -6.20
N SER A 101 2.14 0.81 -5.60
CA SER A 101 3.05 -0.19 -6.17
C SER A 101 2.38 -1.56 -6.35
N ALA A 102 3.05 -2.47 -7.08
CA ALA A 102 2.48 -3.77 -7.46
C ALA A 102 2.37 -4.74 -6.27
N ASP A 103 3.04 -4.40 -5.18
CA ASP A 103 2.93 -5.09 -3.89
C ASP A 103 1.69 -4.68 -3.08
N ASN A 104 0.91 -3.69 -3.56
CA ASN A 104 -0.26 -3.14 -2.89
C ASN A 104 0.02 -2.62 -1.47
N LYS A 105 1.27 -2.24 -1.21
CA LYS A 105 1.74 -1.74 0.08
C LYS A 105 2.55 -0.46 -0.05
N THR A 106 3.38 -0.31 -1.07
CA THR A 106 4.12 0.92 -1.27
C THR A 106 3.27 1.93 -2.04
N LEU A 107 3.30 3.19 -1.64
CA LEU A 107 2.67 4.29 -2.36
C LEU A 107 3.68 5.40 -2.67
N TYR A 108 3.36 6.16 -3.70
CA TYR A 108 4.14 7.32 -4.12
C TYR A 108 3.19 8.49 -4.35
N ILE A 109 3.61 9.68 -3.97
CA ILE A 109 2.86 10.92 -4.22
C ILE A 109 3.82 11.94 -4.84
N ALA A 110 3.32 12.65 -5.85
CA ALA A 110 3.98 13.80 -6.44
C ALA A 110 3.17 15.06 -6.10
N GLU A 111 3.86 16.02 -5.50
CA GLU A 111 3.38 17.35 -5.19
C GLU A 111 4.14 18.38 -6.04
N SER A 112 3.83 19.67 -5.88
CA SER A 112 4.43 20.70 -6.74
C SER A 112 5.93 20.90 -6.49
N ASN A 113 6.37 20.76 -5.22
CA ASN A 113 7.77 20.99 -4.82
C ASN A 113 8.47 19.72 -4.31
N GLY A 114 7.73 18.65 -4.04
CA GLY A 114 8.26 17.47 -3.37
C GLY A 114 7.59 16.16 -3.79
N TYR A 115 8.10 15.09 -3.19
CA TYR A 115 7.64 13.73 -3.42
C TYR A 115 7.47 12.98 -2.10
N GLY A 116 6.35 12.30 -1.97
CA GLY A 116 6.07 11.38 -0.87
C GLY A 116 6.36 9.93 -1.26
N PHE A 117 7.04 9.20 -0.40
CA PHE A 117 7.31 7.76 -0.52
C PHE A 117 6.74 7.06 0.69
N GLY A 118 5.67 6.27 0.53
CA GLY A 118 4.93 5.73 1.65
C GLY A 118 4.78 4.21 1.67
N THR A 119 4.41 3.71 2.85
CA THR A 119 4.03 2.32 3.08
C THR A 119 2.68 2.27 3.79
N ILE A 120 1.73 1.56 3.18
CA ILE A 120 0.43 1.21 3.75
C ILE A 120 0.66 0.15 4.82
N ILE A 121 0.46 0.52 6.08
CA ILE A 121 0.65 -0.32 7.26
C ILE A 121 -0.63 -1.14 7.51
N SER A 122 -1.79 -0.49 7.37
CA SER A 122 -3.10 -1.13 7.51
C SER A 122 -4.17 -0.36 6.71
N GLU A 123 -5.43 -0.82 6.73
CA GLU A 123 -6.56 -0.11 6.11
C GLU A 123 -6.76 1.31 6.65
N ASN A 124 -6.23 1.62 7.83
CA ASN A 124 -6.41 2.89 8.54
C ASN A 124 -5.11 3.60 8.86
N GLU A 125 -3.97 3.14 8.33
CA GLU A 125 -2.67 3.68 8.67
C GLU A 125 -1.68 3.55 7.51
N PHE A 126 -0.96 4.64 7.21
CA PHE A 126 0.22 4.59 6.37
C PHE A 126 1.28 5.57 6.88
N GLU A 127 2.55 5.22 6.68
CA GLU A 127 3.71 6.09 6.92
C GLU A 127 4.21 6.63 5.59
N MET A 128 4.65 7.87 5.55
CA MET A 128 5.16 8.52 4.35
C MET A 128 6.43 9.32 4.64
N PHE A 129 7.42 9.19 3.76
CA PHE A 129 8.61 10.02 3.77
C PHE A 129 8.45 11.11 2.73
N TYR A 130 8.32 12.36 3.17
CA TYR A 130 8.25 13.51 2.28
C TYR A 130 9.65 14.07 2.05
N LEU A 131 10.00 14.28 0.78
CA LEU A 131 11.25 14.89 0.36
C LEU A 131 10.95 16.09 -0.54
N GLU A 132 11.38 17.27 -0.10
CA GLU A 132 11.30 18.50 -0.88
C GLU A 132 12.70 18.98 -1.23
N HIS A 133 12.88 19.33 -2.50
CA HIS A 133 14.11 19.92 -2.99
C HIS A 133 14.00 21.44 -2.97
N GLY A 134 15.09 22.15 -2.71
CA GLY A 134 15.07 23.61 -2.66
C GLY A 134 16.04 24.15 -1.61
N THR A 135 15.80 25.40 -1.22
CA THR A 135 16.54 26.06 -0.15
C THR A 135 15.51 26.70 0.79
N PRO A 136 15.27 26.10 1.98
CA PRO A 136 15.90 24.87 2.49
C PRO A 136 15.34 23.60 1.84
N ALA A 137 16.16 22.55 1.73
CA ALA A 137 15.67 21.21 1.42
C ALA A 137 15.14 20.55 2.70
N ILE A 138 14.10 19.72 2.56
CA ILE A 138 13.32 19.20 3.67
C ILE A 138 13.20 17.68 3.55
N ALA A 139 13.31 16.99 4.68
CA ALA A 139 12.89 15.61 4.83
C ALA A 139 11.94 15.47 6.02
N ALA A 140 10.75 14.90 5.82
CA ALA A 140 9.78 14.65 6.88
C ALA A 140 9.40 13.16 6.95
N ILE A 141 9.00 12.71 8.14
CA ILE A 141 8.42 11.38 8.37
C ILE A 141 6.99 11.59 8.84
N ASP A 142 6.05 11.35 7.96
CA ASP A 142 4.64 11.54 8.22
C ASP A 142 3.97 10.23 8.63
N GLN A 143 3.13 10.28 9.65
CA GLN A 143 2.28 9.15 10.05
C GLN A 143 0.83 9.53 9.91
N PHE A 144 0.11 8.87 9.00
CA PHE A 144 -1.28 9.17 8.69
C PHE A 144 -2.22 8.12 9.24
N HIS A 145 -3.30 8.58 9.87
CA HIS A 145 -4.40 7.78 10.37
C HIS A 145 -5.71 8.20 9.72
N ARG A 146 -6.50 7.21 9.30
CA ARG A 146 -7.81 7.48 8.69
C ARG A 146 -8.74 8.15 9.70
N ILE A 147 -9.34 9.27 9.30
CA ILE A 147 -10.39 9.92 10.07
C ILE A 147 -11.68 9.12 9.88
N LYS A 148 -12.15 8.49 10.96
CA LYS A 148 -13.44 7.79 10.95
C LYS A 148 -14.56 8.83 10.92
N ALA A 149 -15.48 8.65 9.98
CA ALA A 149 -16.74 9.39 9.94
C ALA A 149 -17.62 9.08 11.16
#